data_AF-Q2IXV4-F1
#
_entry.id   AF-Q2IXV4-F1
#
_cell.length_a   1.000
_cell.length_b   1.000
_cell.length_c   1.000
_cell.angle_alpha   90.00
_cell.angle_beta   90.00
_cell.angle_gamma   90.00
#
_symmetry.space_group_name_H-M   'P 1'
#
loop_
_entity.id
_entity.type
_entity.pdbx_description
1 polymer ?
#
loop_
_entity_poly.entity_id
_entity_poly.type
_entity_poly.pdbx_seq_one_letter_code
_entity_poly.pdbx_strand_id
1 'polypeptide(L)'
;MKRYAVVYLATLVVLLPLDFLFLGSVGKKMFEQHIGDLMLSSPRVAPAIAFYLLFAAGIVIFVNGAAPGDWQHNALYGALFGLVCYATYELTNMAILRQWDWSMVFTDIAWGATLTALAGALGGLLAQWTLSKVG
;
A
#
# COMPACT_ATOMS: atom_id res chain seq x y z
N MET A 1 13.90 -18.69 -4.73
CA MET A 1 13.88 -18.13 -3.36
C MET A 1 14.55 -16.76 -3.26
N LYS A 2 15.85 -16.62 -3.60
CA LYS A 2 16.56 -15.31 -3.51
C LYS A 2 15.85 -14.14 -4.23
N ARG A 3 15.35 -14.35 -5.45
CA ARG A 3 14.62 -13.33 -6.22
C ARG A 3 13.40 -12.77 -5.48
N TYR A 4 12.52 -13.63 -4.96
CA TYR A 4 11.32 -13.19 -4.26
C TYR A 4 11.63 -12.41 -2.97
N ALA A 5 12.67 -12.81 -2.24
CA ALA A 5 13.13 -12.07 -1.07
C ALA A 5 13.63 -10.66 -1.43
N VAL A 6 14.40 -10.53 -2.52
CA VAL A 6 14.88 -9.23 -2.99
C VAL A 6 13.72 -8.34 -3.46
N VAL A 7 12.77 -8.88 -4.22
CA VAL A 7 11.58 -8.13 -4.64
C VAL A 7 10.77 -7.68 -3.42
N TYR A 8 10.52 -8.57 -2.46
CA TYR A 8 9.77 -8.25 -1.25
C TYR A 8 10.40 -7.11 -0.44
N LEU A 9 11.73 -7.18 -0.20
CA LEU A 9 12.44 -6.12 0.52
C LEU A 9 12.45 -4.80 -0.26
N ALA A 10 12.67 -4.85 -1.58
CA ALA A 10 12.64 -3.66 -2.43
C ALA A 10 11.25 -3.00 -2.43
N THR A 11 10.18 -3.79 -2.50
CA THR A 11 8.80 -3.30 -2.41
C THR A 11 8.54 -2.64 -1.05
N LEU A 12 8.99 -3.24 0.06
CA LEU A 12 8.86 -2.62 1.40
C LEU A 12 9.61 -1.30 1.52
N VAL A 13 10.82 -1.22 0.96
CA VAL A 13 11.63 0.01 0.95
C VAL A 13 10.94 1.15 0.20
N VAL A 14 10.13 0.85 -0.81
CA VAL A 14 9.32 1.87 -1.52
C VAL A 14 8.03 2.15 -0.77
N LEU A 15 7.31 1.11 -0.34
CA LEU A 15 5.99 1.20 0.28
C LEU A 15 6.02 1.99 1.58
N LEU A 16 6.90 1.63 2.51
CA LEU A 16 6.88 2.19 3.88
C LEU A 16 7.15 3.69 3.92
N PRO A 17 8.19 4.24 3.26
CA PRO A 17 8.44 5.68 3.31
C PRO A 17 7.32 6.49 2.65
N LEU A 18 6.80 6.03 1.52
CA LEU A 18 5.71 6.71 0.83
C LEU A 18 4.46 6.76 1.71
N ASP A 19 4.09 5.62 2.29
CA ASP A 19 2.88 5.54 3.10
C ASP A 19 3.01 6.31 4.43
N PHE A 20 4.18 6.24 5.09
CA PHE A 20 4.41 7.04 6.29
C PHE A 20 4.42 8.55 6.02
N LEU A 21 4.86 8.98 4.84
CA LEU A 21 4.75 10.39 4.44
C LEU A 21 3.28 10.80 4.32
N PHE A 22 2.43 9.98 3.70
CA PHE A 22 0.99 10.25 3.61
C PHE A 22 0.31 10.24 4.98
N LEU A 23 0.51 9.18 5.77
CA LEU A 23 -0.05 9.04 7.11
C LEU A 23 0.41 10.18 8.03
N GLY A 24 1.68 10.57 7.97
CA GLY A 24 2.23 11.66 8.78
C GLY A 24 1.80 13.06 8.34
N SER A 25 1.19 13.21 7.16
CA SER A 25 0.78 14.51 6.60
C SER A 25 -0.73 14.60 6.36
N VAL A 26 -1.19 14.15 5.20
CA VAL A 26 -2.58 14.23 4.74
C VAL A 26 -3.46 13.31 5.56
N GLY A 27 -3.05 12.04 5.72
CA GLY A 27 -3.82 11.01 6.39
C GLY A 27 -4.17 11.39 7.82
N LYS A 28 -3.16 11.77 8.64
CA LYS A 28 -3.38 12.16 10.04
C LYS A 28 -4.44 13.26 10.18
N LYS A 29 -4.30 14.37 9.44
CA LYS A 29 -5.24 15.50 9.53
C LYS A 29 -6.64 15.09 9.09
N MET A 30 -6.73 14.33 8.00
CA MET A 30 -8.01 13.86 7.46
C MET A 30 -8.73 12.92 8.44
N PHE A 31 -8.03 11.92 8.99
CA PHE A 31 -8.63 10.98 9.94
C PHE A 31 -9.00 11.66 11.26
N GLU A 32 -8.15 12.55 11.79
CA GLU A 32 -8.46 13.32 13.01
C GLU A 32 -9.72 14.19 12.84
N GLN A 33 -9.93 14.77 11.65
CA GLN A 33 -11.09 15.62 11.35
C GLN A 33 -12.40 14.84 11.24
N HIS A 34 -12.39 13.65 10.62
CA HIS A 34 -13.63 12.92 10.31
C HIS A 34 -13.95 11.82 11.32
N ILE A 35 -12.93 11.18 11.89
CA ILE A 35 -13.07 10.03 12.79
C ILE A 35 -12.22 10.15 14.06
N GLY A 36 -11.82 11.37 14.45
CA GLY A 36 -10.92 11.60 15.60
C GLY A 36 -11.40 10.97 16.91
N ASP A 37 -12.70 11.02 17.20
CA ASP A 37 -13.28 10.40 18.40
C ASP A 37 -13.20 8.86 18.40
N LEU A 38 -13.03 8.24 17.23
CA LEU A 38 -12.83 6.80 17.05
C LEU A 38 -11.35 6.40 17.06
N MET A 39 -10.44 7.38 16.94
CA MET A 39 -9.00 7.10 16.85
C MET A 39 -8.40 6.78 18.22
N LEU A 40 -7.48 5.81 18.24
CA LEU A 40 -6.65 5.56 19.40
C LEU A 40 -5.62 6.67 19.58
N SER A 41 -5.32 7.02 20.84
CA SER A 41 -4.23 7.96 21.17
C SER A 41 -2.85 7.48 20.73
N SER A 42 -2.68 6.18 20.54
CA SER A 42 -1.47 5.58 19.99
C SER A 42 -1.85 4.37 19.13
N PRO A 43 -1.34 4.26 17.89
CA PRO A 43 -1.60 3.12 17.02
C PRO A 43 -1.13 1.80 17.64
N ARG A 44 -1.89 0.73 17.42
CA ARG A 44 -1.46 -0.63 17.78
C ARG A 44 -0.37 -1.09 16.79
N VAL A 45 0.86 -1.21 17.27
CA VAL A 45 2.04 -1.51 16.43
C VAL A 45 1.96 -2.90 15.79
N ALA A 46 1.54 -3.93 16.53
CA ALA A 46 1.54 -5.30 16.02
C ALA A 46 0.60 -5.50 14.80
N PRO A 47 -0.68 -5.06 14.83
CA PRO A 47 -1.53 -5.08 13.63
C PRO A 47 -0.97 -4.29 12.45
N ALA A 48 -0.35 -3.13 12.71
CA ALA A 48 0.25 -2.31 11.65
C ALA A 48 1.41 -3.03 10.96
N ILE A 49 2.31 -3.66 11.73
CA ILE A 49 3.40 -4.47 11.17
C ILE A 49 2.83 -5.64 10.35
N ALA A 50 1.85 -6.36 10.90
CA ALA A 50 1.22 -7.49 10.21
C ALA A 50 0.60 -7.06 8.88
N PHE A 51 -0.08 -5.91 8.86
CA PHE A 51 -0.63 -5.32 7.63
C PHE A 51 0.48 -5.09 6.59
N TYR A 52 1.54 -4.36 6.92
CA TYR A 52 2.59 -4.06 5.92
C TYR A 52 3.26 -5.31 5.38
N LEU A 53 3.53 -6.29 6.25
CA LEU A 53 4.15 -7.54 5.84
C LEU A 53 3.26 -8.35 4.89
N LEU A 54 1.96 -8.42 5.20
CA LEU A 54 0.96 -9.13 4.39
C LEU A 54 0.69 -8.39 3.07
N PHE A 55 0.56 -7.07 3.13
CA PHE A 55 0.26 -6.24 1.97
C PHE A 55 1.40 -6.27 0.96
N ALA A 56 2.66 -6.15 1.43
CA ALA A 56 3.83 -6.33 0.58
C ALA A 56 3.88 -7.72 -0.06
N ALA A 57 3.50 -8.79 0.67
CA ALA A 57 3.44 -10.13 0.11
C ALA A 57 2.39 -10.22 -1.01
N GLY A 58 1.22 -9.59 -0.81
CA GLY A 58 0.18 -9.46 -1.84
C GLY A 58 0.71 -8.78 -3.11
N ILE A 59 1.41 -7.66 -2.97
CA ILE A 59 2.04 -6.96 -4.12
C ILE A 59 3.02 -7.90 -4.83
N VAL A 60 3.91 -8.59 -4.09
CA VAL A 60 4.88 -9.49 -4.72
C VAL A 60 4.20 -10.64 -5.46
N ILE A 61 3.14 -11.23 -4.90
CA ILE A 61 2.46 -12.40 -5.48
C ILE A 61 1.59 -12.00 -6.68
N PHE A 62 0.71 -11.01 -6.49
CA PHE A 62 -0.32 -10.68 -7.47
C PHE A 62 0.12 -9.64 -8.50
N VAL A 63 1.11 -8.81 -8.18
CA VAL A 63 1.59 -7.74 -9.08
C VAL A 63 2.92 -8.17 -9.70
N ASN A 64 4.00 -8.20 -8.92
CA ASN A 64 5.33 -8.48 -9.47
C ASN A 64 5.52 -9.92 -9.96
N GLY A 65 4.83 -10.87 -9.34
CA GLY A 65 4.89 -12.29 -9.69
C GLY A 65 4.19 -12.61 -11.02
N ALA A 66 3.18 -11.81 -11.40
CA ALA A 66 2.40 -12.00 -12.61
C ALA A 66 3.18 -11.61 -13.88
N ALA A 67 3.95 -10.52 -13.84
CA ALA A 67 4.84 -10.12 -14.94
C ALA A 67 6.22 -9.65 -14.43
N PRO A 68 7.15 -10.57 -14.14
CA PRO A 68 8.46 -10.21 -13.61
C PRO A 68 9.30 -9.48 -14.65
N GLY A 69 9.62 -8.20 -14.43
CA GLY A 69 10.38 -7.40 -15.40
C GLY A 69 9.60 -6.19 -15.92
N ASP A 70 8.27 -6.30 -15.97
CA ASP A 70 7.42 -5.33 -16.63
C ASP A 70 6.88 -4.29 -15.63
N TRP A 71 7.48 -3.10 -15.63
CA TRP A 71 7.07 -2.03 -14.72
C TRP A 71 5.71 -1.43 -15.08
N GLN A 72 5.28 -1.48 -16.34
CA GLN A 72 3.97 -0.96 -16.77
C GLN A 72 2.86 -1.88 -16.29
N HIS A 73 3.04 -3.19 -16.46
CA HIS A 73 2.17 -4.20 -15.85
C HIS A 73 2.10 -4.00 -14.34
N ASN A 74 3.26 -3.89 -13.67
CA ASN A 74 3.30 -3.73 -12.22
C ASN A 74 2.64 -2.44 -11.73
N ALA A 75 2.75 -1.34 -12.48
CA ALA A 75 2.05 -0.10 -12.15
C ALA A 75 0.53 -0.27 -12.27
N LEU A 76 0.05 -0.84 -13.38
CA LEU A 76 -1.39 -1.02 -13.62
C LEU A 76 -2.01 -2.01 -12.62
N TYR A 77 -1.43 -3.20 -12.48
CA TYR A 77 -1.94 -4.21 -11.56
C TYR A 77 -1.72 -3.83 -10.11
N GLY A 78 -0.67 -3.06 -9.80
CA GLY A 78 -0.50 -2.42 -8.50
C GLY A 78 -1.63 -1.43 -8.21
N ALA A 79 -1.99 -0.56 -9.16
CA ALA A 79 -3.12 0.36 -9.01
C ALA A 79 -4.43 -0.38 -8.78
N LEU A 80 -4.70 -1.43 -9.57
CA LEU A 80 -5.92 -2.24 -9.43
C LEU A 80 -5.96 -3.01 -8.11
N PHE A 81 -4.84 -3.59 -7.68
CA PHE A 81 -4.75 -4.29 -6.40
C PHE A 81 -4.99 -3.33 -5.23
N GLY A 82 -4.33 -2.16 -5.25
CA GLY A 82 -4.52 -1.11 -4.25
C GLY A 82 -5.96 -0.59 -4.21
N LEU A 83 -6.54 -0.31 -5.39
CA LEU A 83 -7.93 0.10 -5.54
C LEU A 83 -8.88 -0.89 -4.84
N VAL A 84 -8.75 -2.19 -5.15
CA VAL A 84 -9.64 -3.21 -4.57
C VAL A 84 -9.45 -3.32 -3.05
N CYS A 85 -8.21 -3.34 -2.56
CA CYS A 85 -7.95 -3.46 -1.12
C CYS A 85 -8.50 -2.26 -0.33
N TYR A 86 -8.19 -1.04 -0.78
CA TYR A 86 -8.62 0.17 -0.08
C TYR A 86 -10.12 0.40 -0.23
N ALA A 87 -10.70 0.16 -1.42
CA ALA A 87 -12.14 0.24 -1.60
C ALA A 87 -12.89 -0.79 -0.75
N THR A 88 -12.33 -1.99 -0.56
CA THR A 88 -12.93 -3.00 0.34
C THR A 88 -13.03 -2.46 1.76
N TYR A 89 -12.00 -1.80 2.28
CA TYR A 89 -12.03 -1.21 3.62
C TYR A 89 -12.98 -0.01 3.69
N GLU A 90 -12.78 0.98 2.81
CA GLU A 90 -13.50 2.25 2.83
C GLU A 90 -15.00 2.09 2.53
N LEU A 91 -15.37 1.34 1.50
CA LEU A 91 -16.79 1.15 1.14
C LEU A 91 -17.52 0.26 2.15
N THR A 92 -16.84 -0.71 2.76
CA THR A 92 -17.44 -1.51 3.85
C THR A 92 -17.75 -0.64 5.06
N ASN A 93 -16.78 0.20 5.48
CA ASN A 93 -16.99 1.12 6.59
C ASN A 93 -18.08 2.16 6.27
N MET A 94 -18.10 2.70 5.06
CA MET A 94 -19.15 3.60 4.60
C MET A 94 -20.54 2.96 4.64
N ALA A 95 -20.65 1.64 4.42
CA ALA A 95 -21.92 0.93 4.48
C ALA A 95 -22.42 0.64 5.90
N ILE A 96 -21.52 0.52 6.90
CA ILE A 96 -21.88 0.03 8.24
C ILE A 96 -21.68 1.06 9.38
N LEU A 97 -20.88 2.10 9.16
CA LEU A 97 -20.57 3.12 10.17
C LEU A 97 -21.35 4.42 9.90
N ARG A 98 -21.80 5.08 10.97
CA ARG A 98 -22.62 6.31 10.87
C ARG A 98 -21.81 7.56 10.52
N GLN A 99 -20.55 7.60 10.91
CA GLN A 99 -19.67 8.78 10.80
C GLN A 99 -18.49 8.42 9.89
N TRP A 100 -18.79 8.24 8.61
CA TRP A 100 -17.80 7.98 7.57
C TRP A 100 -18.03 8.97 6.44
N ASP A 101 -16.96 9.57 5.92
CA ASP A 101 -17.05 10.71 5.00
C ASP A 101 -16.57 10.35 3.59
N TRP A 102 -17.28 10.80 2.56
CA TRP A 102 -16.94 10.49 1.16
C TRP A 102 -15.62 11.10 0.71
N SER A 103 -15.24 12.27 1.22
CA SER A 103 -13.95 12.90 0.94
C SER A 103 -12.81 12.00 1.44
N MET A 104 -12.97 11.45 2.64
CA MET A 104 -12.03 10.50 3.22
C MET A 104 -11.93 9.22 2.38
N VAL A 105 -13.07 8.63 2.04
CA VAL A 105 -13.17 7.43 1.19
C VAL A 105 -12.44 7.60 -0.13
N PHE A 106 -12.74 8.65 -0.89
CA PHE A 106 -12.13 8.84 -2.20
C PHE A 106 -10.63 9.15 -2.10
N THR A 107 -10.23 9.91 -1.08
CA THR A 107 -8.82 10.25 -0.86
C THR A 107 -8.00 9.00 -0.53
N ASP A 108 -8.49 8.16 0.39
CA ASP A 108 -7.77 6.96 0.82
C ASP A 108 -7.71 5.90 -0.29
N ILE A 109 -8.80 5.71 -1.05
CA ILE A 109 -8.81 4.83 -2.23
C ILE A 109 -7.83 5.30 -3.29
N ALA A 110 -7.82 6.60 -3.61
CA ALA A 110 -6.93 7.17 -4.63
C ALA A 110 -5.46 7.05 -4.21
N TRP A 111 -5.18 7.30 -2.93
CA TRP A 111 -3.84 7.10 -2.36
C TRP A 111 -3.44 5.63 -2.39
N GLY A 112 -4.30 4.71 -1.93
CA GLY A 112 -4.04 3.28 -1.93
C GLY A 112 -3.72 2.71 -3.30
N ALA A 113 -4.46 3.12 -4.34
CA ALA A 113 -4.16 2.76 -5.72
C ALA A 113 -2.79 3.31 -6.16
N THR A 114 -2.52 4.60 -5.91
CA THR A 114 -1.28 5.26 -6.31
C THR A 114 -0.05 4.67 -5.61
N LEU A 115 -0.12 4.52 -4.29
CA LEU A 115 0.91 3.93 -3.44
C LEU A 115 1.26 2.52 -3.92
N THR A 116 0.24 1.69 -4.17
CA THR A 116 0.44 0.29 -4.56
C THR A 116 1.02 0.19 -5.98
N ALA A 117 0.60 1.07 -6.90
CA ALA A 117 1.20 1.19 -8.23
C ALA A 117 2.69 1.53 -8.15
N LEU A 118 3.06 2.53 -7.34
CA LEU A 118 4.44 2.96 -7.14
C LEU A 118 5.27 1.86 -6.46
N ALA A 119 4.74 1.23 -5.41
CA ALA A 119 5.40 0.15 -4.70
C ALA A 119 5.66 -1.07 -5.61
N GLY A 120 4.67 -1.46 -6.42
CA GLY A 120 4.82 -2.55 -7.39
C GLY A 120 5.83 -2.21 -8.48
N ALA A 121 5.73 -1.03 -9.10
CA ALA A 121 6.59 -0.63 -10.21
C ALA A 121 8.03 -0.35 -9.75
N LEU A 122 8.22 0.59 -8.81
CA LEU A 122 9.55 1.00 -8.34
C LEU A 122 10.22 -0.11 -7.52
N GLY A 123 9.45 -0.85 -6.71
CA GLY A 123 9.98 -2.01 -5.99
C GLY A 123 10.46 -3.09 -6.95
N GLY A 124 9.69 -3.37 -8.00
CA GLY A 124 10.07 -4.29 -9.07
C GLY A 124 11.33 -3.86 -9.84
N LEU A 125 11.45 -2.56 -10.17
CA LEU A 125 12.64 -2.00 -10.84
C LEU A 125 13.88 -2.04 -9.95
N LEU A 126 13.74 -1.62 -8.68
CA LEU A 126 14.82 -1.66 -7.69
C LEU A 126 15.33 -3.09 -7.46
N ALA A 127 14.41 -4.06 -7.40
CA ALA A 127 14.77 -5.46 -7.26
C ALA A 127 15.55 -5.99 -8.47
N GLN A 128 15.14 -5.64 -9.69
CA GLN A 128 15.85 -6.02 -10.91
C GLN A 128 17.27 -5.44 -10.95
N TRP A 129 17.40 -4.15 -10.61
CA TRP A 129 18.72 -3.50 -10.51
C TRP A 129 19.61 -4.17 -9.46
N THR A 130 19.05 -4.54 -8.31
CA THR A 130 19.80 -5.22 -7.25
C THR A 130 20.26 -6.61 -7.71
N LEU A 131 19.38 -7.36 -8.36
CA LEU A 131 19.70 -8.71 -8.84
C LEU A 131 20.74 -8.71 -9.96
N SER A 132 20.80 -7.67 -10.80
CA SER A 132 21.82 -7.55 -11.85
C SER A 132 23.22 -7.19 -11.34
N LYS A 133 23.33 -6.75 -10.08
CA LYS A 133 24.61 -6.44 -9.40
C LYS A 133 25.13 -7.57 -8.52
N VAL A 134 24.25 -8.46 -8.08
CA VAL A 134 24.55 -9.53 -7.11
C VAL A 134 24.58 -10.92 -7.77
N GLY A 135 24.11 -11.04 -9.02
CA GLY A 135 24.25 -12.23 -9.86
C GLY A 135 25.51 -12.17 -10.71
#